data_AF-A0A328VB03-F1
#
_entry.id   AF-A0A328VB03-F1
#
_cell.length_a   1.000
_cell.length_b   1.000
_cell.length_c   1.000
_cell.angle_alpha   90.00
_cell.angle_beta   90.00
_cell.angle_gamma   90.00
#
_symmetry.space_group_name_H-M   'P 1'
#
loop_
_entity.id
_entity.type
_entity.pdbx_description
1 polymer ?
#
loop_
_entity_poly.entity_id
_entity_poly.type
_entity_poly.pdbx_seq_one_letter_code
_entity_poly.pdbx_strand_id
1 'polypeptide(L)'
;MIAAARTTLEEAFAIRIPERTYYNTKAAAFLSLGWPREAMEILTALMDLPGDEVMTRQHAYSHYLWAQAYADLRLSEAAVPSAQVAAVKMKQIKSRLHLCRLRGLHAQLSQLDGSNLEVIRFGVLLQSEGRSR
;
A
#
# COMPACT_ATOMS: atom_id res chain seq x y z
N MET A 1 -26.12 25.95 -9.94
CA MET A 1 -24.67 25.69 -10.02
C MET A 1 -24.19 24.60 -9.05
N ILE A 2 -24.59 24.62 -7.77
CA ILE A 2 -24.15 23.63 -6.76
C ILE A 2 -24.61 22.18 -7.05
N ALA A 3 -25.86 22.00 -7.52
CA ALA A 3 -26.40 20.66 -7.80
C ALA A 3 -25.71 19.94 -8.99
N ALA A 4 -25.35 20.68 -10.04
CA ALA A 4 -24.64 20.13 -11.19
C ALA A 4 -23.22 19.68 -10.80
N ALA A 5 -22.49 20.50 -10.05
CA ALA A 5 -21.15 20.16 -9.56
C ALA A 5 -21.16 18.92 -8.64
N ARG A 6 -22.18 18.78 -7.79
CA ARG A 6 -22.36 17.61 -6.93
C ARG A 6 -22.59 16.33 -7.74
N THR A 7 -23.40 16.38 -8.79
CA THR A 7 -23.71 15.22 -9.63
C THR A 7 -22.46 14.75 -10.40
N THR A 8 -21.67 15.68 -10.93
CA THR A 8 -20.40 15.36 -11.62
C THR A 8 -19.36 14.77 -10.67
N LEU A 9 -19.30 15.25 -9.41
CA LEU A 9 -18.44 14.66 -8.39
C LEU A 9 -18.88 13.24 -8.03
N GLU A 10 -20.19 13.01 -7.83
CA GLU A 10 -20.76 11.69 -7.51
C GLU A 10 -20.46 10.66 -8.62
N GLU A 11 -20.60 11.03 -9.90
CA GLU A 11 -20.27 10.17 -11.05
C GLU A 11 -18.77 9.84 -11.13
N ALA A 12 -17.90 10.84 -10.90
CA ALA A 12 -16.45 10.62 -10.86
C ALA A 12 -16.05 9.68 -9.71
N PHE A 13 -16.67 9.80 -8.53
CA PHE A 13 -16.42 8.88 -7.41
C PHE A 13 -16.93 7.46 -7.67
N ALA A 14 -18.09 7.32 -8.34
CA ALA A 14 -18.69 6.03 -8.65
C ALA A 14 -17.81 5.15 -9.55
N ILE A 15 -16.98 5.75 -10.41
CA ILE A 15 -16.08 5.02 -11.32
C ILE A 15 -14.71 4.77 -10.68
N ARG A 16 -14.18 5.74 -9.93
CA ARG A 16 -12.80 5.68 -9.38
C ARG A 16 -12.61 4.62 -8.30
N ILE A 17 -13.63 4.36 -7.47
CA ILE A 17 -13.57 3.33 -6.43
C ILE A 17 -13.47 1.91 -7.03
N PRO A 18 -14.34 1.51 -7.98
CA PRO A 18 -14.20 0.26 -8.71
C PRO A 18 -12.85 0.13 -9.42
N GLU A 19 -12.39 1.18 -10.09
CA GLU A 19 -11.14 1.15 -10.86
C GLU A 19 -9.92 0.88 -9.98
N ARG A 20 -9.74 1.64 -8.88
CA ARG A 20 -8.63 1.37 -7.94
C ARG A 20 -8.73 -0.02 -7.32
N THR A 21 -9.95 -0.51 -7.07
CA THR A 21 -10.18 -1.86 -6.54
C THR A 21 -9.79 -2.94 -7.54
N TYR A 22 -10.10 -2.74 -8.82
CA TYR A 22 -9.70 -3.64 -9.90
C TYR A 22 -8.18 -3.74 -10.00
N TYR A 23 -7.48 -2.62 -10.11
CA TYR A 23 -6.01 -2.62 -10.23
C TYR A 23 -5.32 -3.20 -8.99
N ASN A 24 -5.76 -2.86 -7.77
CA ASN A 24 -5.25 -3.46 -6.55
C ASN A 24 -5.44 -4.98 -6.52
N THR A 25 -6.63 -5.46 -6.89
CA THR A 25 -6.94 -6.89 -6.94
C THR A 25 -6.07 -7.60 -7.97
N LYS A 26 -5.91 -7.02 -9.15
CA LYS A 26 -5.09 -7.57 -10.23
C LYS A 26 -3.60 -7.63 -9.87
N ALA A 27 -3.05 -6.56 -9.28
CA ALA A 27 -1.68 -6.55 -8.80
C ALA A 27 -1.45 -7.58 -7.68
N ALA A 28 -2.38 -7.71 -6.74
CA ALA A 28 -2.31 -8.74 -5.70
C ALA A 28 -2.34 -10.17 -6.26
N ALA A 29 -3.11 -10.41 -7.32
CA ALA A 29 -3.13 -11.69 -8.02
C ALA A 29 -1.77 -11.99 -8.68
N PHE A 30 -1.16 -11.01 -9.36
CA PHE A 30 0.17 -11.18 -9.95
C PHE A 30 1.25 -11.45 -8.91
N LEU A 31 1.24 -10.75 -7.77
CA LEU A 31 2.17 -11.04 -6.67
C LEU A 31 1.97 -12.45 -6.11
N SER A 32 0.73 -12.92 -6.01
CA SER A 32 0.42 -14.29 -5.54
C SER A 32 0.91 -15.38 -6.51
N LEU A 33 1.07 -15.03 -7.80
CA LEU A 33 1.64 -15.90 -8.84
C LEU A 33 3.17 -15.79 -8.95
N GLY A 34 3.81 -14.94 -8.15
CA GLY A 34 5.25 -14.70 -8.23
C GLY A 34 5.67 -13.83 -9.42
N TRP A 35 4.79 -12.96 -9.90
CA TRP A 35 5.00 -12.06 -11.04
C TRP A 35 5.08 -10.59 -10.59
N PRO A 36 6.16 -10.20 -9.88
CA PRO A 36 6.25 -8.88 -9.29
C PRO A 36 6.44 -7.75 -10.30
N ARG A 37 7.00 -8.03 -11.49
CA ARG A 37 7.19 -7.00 -12.54
C ARG A 37 5.85 -6.60 -13.16
N GLU A 38 5.05 -7.60 -13.49
CA GLU A 38 3.68 -7.45 -14.01
C GLU A 38 2.79 -6.77 -12.96
N ALA A 39 2.97 -7.10 -11.67
CA ALA A 39 2.29 -6.38 -10.60
C ALA A 39 2.65 -4.88 -10.59
N MET A 40 3.94 -4.53 -10.75
CA MET A 40 4.37 -3.12 -10.81
C MET A 40 3.80 -2.38 -12.03
N GLU A 41 3.75 -3.01 -13.20
CA GLU A 41 3.12 -2.43 -14.40
C GLU A 41 1.65 -2.08 -14.12
N ILE A 42 0.91 -2.98 -13.49
CA ILE A 42 -0.47 -2.72 -13.08
C ILE A 42 -0.57 -1.60 -12.04
N LEU A 43 0.31 -1.58 -11.05
CA LEU A 43 0.31 -0.56 -10.01
C LEU A 43 0.69 0.83 -10.54
N THR A 44 1.40 0.91 -11.68
CA THR A 44 1.74 2.19 -12.31
C THR A 44 0.49 2.92 -12.78
N ALA A 45 -0.55 2.19 -13.22
CA ALA A 45 -1.85 2.76 -13.56
C ALA A 45 -2.57 3.45 -12.36
N LEU A 46 -2.13 3.19 -11.13
CA LEU A 46 -2.68 3.83 -9.93
C LEU A 46 -1.98 5.15 -9.56
N MET A 47 -0.84 5.48 -10.17
CA MET A 47 -0.09 6.70 -9.86
C MET A 47 -0.84 7.96 -10.28
N ASP A 48 -1.59 7.89 -11.37
CA ASP A 48 -2.36 9.01 -11.91
C ASP A 48 -3.70 9.22 -11.19
N LEU A 49 -4.12 8.26 -10.36
CA LEU A 49 -5.36 8.36 -9.61
C LEU A 49 -5.12 9.13 -8.29
N PRO A 50 -5.87 10.22 -8.02
CA PRO A 50 -5.69 10.99 -6.80
C PRO A 50 -5.84 10.13 -5.54
N GLY A 51 -4.97 10.38 -4.56
CA GLY A 51 -5.03 9.79 -3.22
C GLY A 51 -6.03 10.55 -2.35
N ASP A 52 -7.31 10.52 -2.70
CA ASP A 52 -8.33 11.25 -1.94
C ASP A 52 -8.52 10.63 -0.55
N GLU A 53 -8.82 11.45 0.46
CA GLU A 53 -9.00 11.02 1.86
C GLU A 53 -10.05 9.89 2.00
N VAL A 54 -11.06 9.90 1.13
CA VAL A 54 -12.12 8.87 1.03
C VAL A 54 -11.55 7.48 0.71
N MET A 55 -10.41 7.40 0.00
CA MET A 55 -9.79 6.16 -0.46
C MET A 55 -8.56 5.74 0.36
N THR A 56 -8.37 6.30 1.55
CA THR A 56 -7.18 6.08 2.40
C THR A 56 -6.78 4.61 2.52
N ARG A 57 -7.76 3.69 2.70
CA ARG A 57 -7.48 2.24 2.79
C ARG A 57 -6.92 1.67 1.48
N GLN A 58 -7.54 1.98 0.34
CA GLN A 58 -7.13 1.45 -0.96
C GLN A 58 -5.79 2.03 -1.39
N HIS A 59 -5.54 3.30 -1.08
CA HIS A 59 -4.28 3.96 -1.34
C HIS A 59 -3.15 3.37 -0.48
N ALA A 60 -3.38 3.18 0.82
CA ALA A 60 -2.43 2.52 1.70
C ALA A 60 -2.17 1.06 1.27
N TYR A 61 -3.19 0.38 0.73
CA TYR A 61 -3.03 -0.98 0.23
C TYR A 61 -2.19 -1.01 -1.05
N SER A 62 -2.35 -0.05 -1.98
CA SER A 62 -1.46 0.04 -3.15
C SER A 62 0.01 0.26 -2.77
N HIS A 63 0.30 1.06 -1.73
CA HIS A 63 1.66 1.22 -1.22
C HIS A 63 2.24 -0.08 -0.66
N TYR A 64 1.41 -0.87 0.03
CA TYR A 64 1.81 -2.20 0.46
C TYR A 64 2.12 -3.13 -0.73
N LEU A 65 1.31 -3.10 -1.79
CA LEU A 65 1.53 -3.91 -2.99
C LEU A 65 2.82 -3.51 -3.72
N TRP A 66 3.11 -2.21 -3.84
CA TRP A 66 4.41 -1.73 -4.35
C TRP A 66 5.57 -2.26 -3.51
N ALA A 67 5.47 -2.15 -2.19
CA ALA A 67 6.51 -2.61 -1.29
C ALA A 67 6.75 -4.13 -1.39
N GLN A 68 5.68 -4.92 -1.50
CA GLN A 68 5.76 -6.37 -1.71
C GLN A 68 6.43 -6.70 -3.04
N ALA A 69 6.05 -6.01 -4.13
CA ALA A 69 6.66 -6.22 -5.44
C ALA A 69 8.17 -5.94 -5.42
N TYR A 70 8.58 -4.83 -4.80
CA TYR A 70 10.01 -4.52 -4.62
C TYR A 70 10.73 -5.57 -3.76
N ALA A 71 10.12 -6.04 -2.68
CA ALA A 71 10.71 -7.07 -1.83
C ALA A 71 10.87 -8.42 -2.56
N ASP A 72 9.90 -8.80 -3.39
CA ASP A 72 9.95 -10.02 -4.21
C ASP A 72 11.03 -9.93 -5.31
N LEU A 73 11.32 -8.71 -5.78
CA LEU A 73 12.45 -8.40 -6.66
C LEU A 73 13.79 -8.23 -5.92
N ARG A 74 13.81 -8.43 -4.59
CA ARG A 74 14.98 -8.22 -3.71
C ARG A 74 15.52 -6.79 -3.71
N LEU A 75 14.66 -5.80 -3.94
CA LEU A 75 14.97 -4.38 -3.91
C LEU A 75 14.58 -3.78 -2.56
N SER A 76 15.34 -4.11 -1.50
CA SER A 76 15.03 -3.68 -0.11
C SER A 76 14.91 -2.16 0.03
N GLU A 77 15.82 -1.42 -0.58
CA GLU A 77 15.86 0.05 -0.53
C GLU A 77 14.60 0.70 -1.13
N ALA A 78 14.03 0.11 -2.18
CA ALA A 78 12.78 0.60 -2.78
C ALA A 78 11.54 0.13 -2.03
N ALA A 79 11.59 -1.06 -1.43
CA ALA A 79 10.46 -1.64 -0.71
C ALA A 79 10.12 -0.88 0.58
N VAL A 80 11.14 -0.50 1.35
CA VAL A 80 10.94 0.04 2.71
C VAL A 80 10.16 1.37 2.71
N PRO A 81 10.48 2.38 1.88
CA PRO A 81 9.72 3.64 1.88
C PRO A 81 8.23 3.42 1.62
N SER A 82 7.87 2.60 0.62
CA SER A 82 6.47 2.26 0.33
C SER A 82 5.81 1.52 1.50
N ALA A 83 6.53 0.61 2.15
CA ALA A 83 6.02 -0.12 3.31
C ALA A 83 5.73 0.79 4.51
N GLN A 84 6.61 1.77 4.76
CA GLN A 84 6.44 2.76 5.84
C GLN A 84 5.22 3.66 5.59
N VAL A 85 5.02 4.13 4.35
CA VAL A 85 3.83 4.91 3.97
C VAL A 85 2.55 4.11 4.22
N ALA A 86 2.52 2.84 3.78
CA ALA A 86 1.40 1.95 4.05
C ALA A 86 1.17 1.77 5.56
N ALA A 87 2.22 1.52 6.35
CA ALA A 87 2.12 1.28 7.78
C ALA A 87 1.52 2.46 8.55
N VAL A 88 1.94 3.69 8.27
CA VAL A 88 1.39 4.90 8.92
C VAL A 88 -0.13 4.97 8.71
N LYS A 89 -0.58 4.82 7.46
CA LYS A 89 -2.01 4.88 7.14
C LYS A 89 -2.79 3.69 7.70
N MET A 90 -2.23 2.47 7.64
CA MET A 90 -2.89 1.26 8.14
C MET A 90 -3.06 1.26 9.66
N LYS A 91 -2.14 1.89 10.40
CA LYS A 91 -2.30 2.17 11.83
C LYS A 91 -3.41 3.17 12.12
N GLN A 92 -3.44 4.29 11.38
CA GLN A 92 -4.46 5.34 11.56
C GLN A 92 -5.88 4.76 11.40
N ILE A 93 -6.08 3.89 10.41
CA ILE A 93 -7.37 3.21 10.18
C ILE A 93 -7.53 1.92 11.01
N LYS A 94 -6.59 1.61 11.91
CA LYS A 94 -6.58 0.44 12.81
C LYS A 94 -6.81 -0.90 12.09
N SER A 95 -6.26 -1.06 10.88
CA SER A 95 -6.48 -2.27 10.08
C SER A 95 -5.57 -3.42 10.52
N ARG A 96 -6.08 -4.30 11.39
CA ARG A 96 -5.34 -5.48 11.89
C ARG A 96 -4.82 -6.39 10.78
N LEU A 97 -5.63 -6.63 9.74
CA LEU A 97 -5.25 -7.48 8.60
C LEU A 97 -4.05 -6.90 7.85
N HIS A 98 -4.09 -5.61 7.50
CA HIS A 98 -2.99 -4.99 6.76
C HIS A 98 -1.73 -4.83 7.60
N LEU A 99 -1.86 -4.59 8.90
CA LEU A 99 -0.71 -4.60 9.81
C LEU A 99 -0.08 -5.99 9.91
N CYS A 100 -0.87 -7.06 9.89
CA CYS A 100 -0.35 -8.43 9.81
C CYS A 100 0.44 -8.66 8.51
N ARG A 101 -0.08 -8.20 7.37
CA ARG A 101 0.62 -8.28 6.07
C ARG A 101 1.96 -7.52 6.09
N LEU A 102 1.98 -6.31 6.67
CA LEU A 102 3.19 -5.52 6.81
C LEU A 102 4.22 -6.16 7.73
N ARG A 103 3.81 -6.88 8.79
CA ARG A 103 4.72 -7.67 9.63
C ARG A 103 5.34 -8.83 8.86
N GLY A 104 4.56 -9.51 8.01
CA GLY A 104 5.09 -10.53 7.09
C GLY A 104 6.13 -9.95 6.13
N LEU A 105 5.82 -8.80 5.51
CA LEU A 105 6.75 -8.08 4.64
C LEU A 105 8.03 -7.67 5.38
N HIS A 106 7.93 -7.16 6.62
CA HIS A 106 9.10 -6.84 7.43
C HIS A 106 9.98 -8.06 7.71
N ALA A 107 9.37 -9.22 8.00
CA ALA A 107 10.11 -10.46 8.19
C ALA A 107 10.90 -10.87 6.93
N GLN A 108 10.27 -10.76 5.75
CA GLN A 108 10.93 -10.99 4.46
C GLN A 108 12.10 -10.01 4.26
N LEU A 109 11.88 -8.70 4.45
CA LEU A 109 12.92 -7.68 4.30
C LEU A 109 14.07 -7.86 5.30
N SER A 110 13.78 -8.29 6.52
CA SER A 110 14.82 -8.56 7.54
C SER A 110 15.70 -9.75 7.16
N GLN A 111 15.15 -10.74 6.46
CA GLN A 111 15.94 -11.86 5.94
C GLN A 111 16.79 -11.45 4.73
N LEU A 112 16.31 -10.51 3.93
CA LEU A 112 17.05 -9.99 2.77
C LEU A 112 18.17 -9.03 3.19
N ASP A 113 17.90 -8.14 4.15
CA ASP A 113 18.77 -7.00 4.46
C ASP A 113 18.57 -6.50 5.91
N GLY A 114 18.74 -7.39 6.89
CA GLY A 114 18.45 -7.11 8.31
C GLY A 114 19.40 -6.12 8.98
N SER A 115 20.56 -5.82 8.38
CA SER A 115 21.49 -4.78 8.86
C SER A 115 21.11 -3.37 8.38
N ASN A 116 20.19 -3.25 7.43
CA ASN A 116 19.78 -1.97 6.90
C ASN A 116 18.95 -1.19 7.93
N LEU A 117 19.38 0.03 8.20
CA LEU A 117 18.76 0.90 9.19
C LEU A 117 17.28 1.17 8.88
N GLU A 118 16.90 1.27 7.61
CA GLU A 118 15.51 1.52 7.21
C GLU A 118 14.62 0.29 7.44
N VAL A 119 15.15 -0.91 7.23
CA VAL A 119 14.44 -2.17 7.58
C VAL A 119 14.21 -2.24 9.09
N ILE A 120 15.23 -1.93 9.89
CA ILE A 120 15.13 -1.87 11.35
C ILE A 120 14.08 -0.82 11.79
N ARG A 121 14.14 0.39 11.22
CA ARG A 121 13.18 1.46 11.50
C ARG A 121 11.75 1.06 11.13
N PHE A 122 11.56 0.35 10.04
CA PHE A 122 10.26 -0.21 9.66
C PHE A 122 9.75 -1.20 10.71
N GLY A 123 10.61 -2.06 11.27
CA GLY A 123 10.27 -2.94 12.39
C GLY A 123 9.79 -2.19 13.63
N VAL A 124 10.52 -1.15 14.05
CA VAL A 124 10.13 -0.27 15.18
C VAL A 124 8.80 0.43 14.89
N LEU A 125 8.60 0.88 13.65
CA LEU A 125 7.33 1.45 13.22
C LEU A 125 6.21 0.42 13.39
N LEU A 126 6.37 -0.86 13.05
CA LEU A 126 5.27 -1.84 13.20
C LEU A 126 4.97 -2.25 14.64
N GLN A 127 5.93 -2.08 15.57
CA GLN A 127 5.78 -2.41 16.99
C GLN A 127 5.18 -1.28 17.82
N SER A 128 5.23 -0.04 17.33
CA SER A 128 4.68 1.12 18.02
C SER A 128 3.14 1.17 17.92
N GLU A 129 2.44 0.30 18.65
CA GLU A 129 1.03 0.47 18.98
C GLU A 129 0.87 0.43 20.51
N GLY A 130 0.40 1.53 21.12
CA GLY A 130 0.07 1.60 22.56
C GLY A 130 0.70 2.71 23.42
N ARG A 131 1.34 3.75 22.86
CA ARG A 131 1.73 4.95 23.62
C ARG A 131 1.09 6.21 23.06
N SER A 132 -0.23 6.19 22.89
CA SER A 132 -1.01 7.41 22.86
C SER A 132 -1.78 7.44 24.18
N ARG A 133 -1.28 8.25 25.11
CA ARG A 133 -2.07 8.75 26.24
C ARG A 133 -3.14 9.69 25.71
#